data_AF-A0A2M4BNX6-F1
#
_entry.id   AF-A0A2M4BNX6-F1
#
_cell.length_a   1.000
_cell.length_b   1.000
_cell.length_c   1.000
_cell.angle_alpha   90.00
_cell.angle_beta   90.00
_cell.angle_gamma   90.00
#
_symmetry.space_group_name_H-M   'P 1'
#
loop_
_entity.id
_entity.type
_entity.pdbx_description
1 polymer ?
#
loop_
_entity_poly.entity_id
_entity_poly.type
_entity_poly.pdbx_seq_one_letter_code
_entity_poly.pdbx_strand_id
1 'polypeptide(L)'
;PTKRKKRKGGGFEFTLMSYNILAQDLLDGHLMELYRNHDPRALPWQQRLKRLLTEIHHIRPDVLCVQELQQNHVKRFIDGLADFRYEMLYKKRTGGVKTDGCAVFFRSDLFELIDHHKVEFFQPNVNKLKRDNVAIVAKLALKQNPQTRLVVSTTHLLFNPFRQDVRLAQLQVLLAELDRFSYSGQTANGVPQYDPVLLCGDFNLQPFTAPYRLVMKGSLRYDQLATCTLEHRNQEEEQKCREPTGKLFLPRWLGITDRCQHEGLKDRETTHPNTVPPSDRTRLHHSTKSNGPTDDPGHERSASPLSDEFSSGTLNHHFVFHSAYHHGKEAERSNESNQAATTFQERWITVDYLFYTPYRSIAECCPSLPNWNLELLATYSLPTVAQCRRYIHHIPNRFYGSDHFSLAGRFRLTTPAAEESDQR
;
A
#
# COMPACT_ATOMS: atom_id res chain seq x y z
N PRO A 1 41.25 1.36 20.25
CA PRO A 1 40.23 0.32 19.94
C PRO A 1 39.10 0.31 21.00
N THR A 2 38.15 1.22 20.87
CA THR A 2 36.97 1.29 21.74
C THR A 2 35.87 0.40 21.17
N LYS A 3 35.68 -0.78 21.78
CA LYS A 3 34.56 -1.68 21.50
C LYS A 3 33.26 -0.95 21.87
N ARG A 4 32.56 -0.37 20.87
CA ARG A 4 31.17 0.08 21.02
C ARG A 4 30.31 -1.13 21.39
N LYS A 5 29.92 -1.23 22.66
CA LYS A 5 28.83 -2.12 23.10
C LYS A 5 27.58 -1.75 22.30
N LYS A 6 27.15 -2.60 21.37
CA LYS A 6 25.78 -2.56 20.83
C LYS A 6 24.85 -2.76 22.03
N ARG A 7 24.24 -1.69 22.55
CA ARG A 7 23.06 -1.82 23.42
C ARG A 7 22.01 -2.53 22.57
N LYS A 8 21.68 -3.79 22.88
CA LYS A 8 20.48 -4.45 22.37
C LYS A 8 19.30 -3.69 22.97
N GLY A 9 18.77 -2.69 22.28
CA GLY A 9 17.47 -2.11 22.63
C GLY A 9 16.41 -3.20 22.52
N GLY A 10 15.45 -3.21 23.44
CA GLY A 10 14.26 -4.06 23.34
C GLY A 10 13.49 -3.74 22.06
N GLY A 11 12.90 -4.75 21.45
CA GLY A 11 12.06 -4.60 20.26
C GLY A 11 11.03 -5.70 20.21
N PHE A 12 9.86 -5.39 19.69
CA PHE A 12 8.77 -6.34 19.53
C PHE A 12 8.84 -6.96 18.14
N GLU A 13 8.95 -8.28 18.07
CA GLU A 13 8.95 -9.00 16.80
C GLU A 13 7.55 -9.44 16.43
N PHE A 14 7.19 -9.28 15.15
CA PHE A 14 5.90 -9.69 14.62
C PHE A 14 6.02 -10.08 13.14
N THR A 15 5.06 -10.85 12.66
CA THR A 15 4.98 -11.26 11.25
C THR A 15 3.84 -10.53 10.55
N LEU A 16 4.11 -9.96 9.37
CA LEU A 16 3.08 -9.45 8.47
C LEU A 16 3.02 -10.30 7.21
N MET A 17 1.82 -10.67 6.79
CA MET A 17 1.53 -11.33 5.51
C MET A 17 0.62 -10.45 4.65
N SER A 18 0.91 -10.32 3.35
CA SER A 18 0.06 -9.68 2.35
C SER A 18 -0.31 -10.72 1.29
N TYR A 19 -1.60 -10.86 0.99
CA TYR A 19 -2.06 -11.89 0.07
C TYR A 19 -3.29 -11.48 -0.76
N ASN A 20 -3.15 -11.39 -2.08
CA ASN A 20 -4.28 -11.41 -2.99
C ASN A 20 -4.81 -12.85 -3.08
N ILE A 21 -6.04 -13.10 -2.62
CA ILE A 21 -6.58 -14.46 -2.48
C ILE A 21 -7.51 -14.89 -3.61
N LEU A 22 -7.63 -14.08 -4.67
CA LEU A 22 -8.45 -14.31 -5.84
C LEU A 22 -9.95 -14.50 -5.51
N ALA A 23 -10.75 -13.47 -5.73
CA ALA A 23 -12.20 -13.56 -5.53
C ALA A 23 -12.81 -14.58 -6.49
N GLN A 24 -13.79 -15.36 -6.03
CA GLN A 24 -14.40 -16.39 -6.87
C GLN A 24 -15.18 -15.77 -8.03
N ASP A 25 -15.91 -14.68 -7.80
CA ASP A 25 -16.66 -14.00 -8.85
C ASP A 25 -15.74 -13.42 -9.94
N LEU A 26 -14.54 -12.97 -9.56
CA LEU A 26 -13.53 -12.50 -10.51
C LEU A 26 -12.92 -13.66 -11.29
N LEU A 27 -12.61 -14.77 -10.63
CA LEU A 27 -12.15 -15.99 -11.28
C LEU A 27 -13.19 -16.49 -12.30
N ASP A 28 -14.44 -16.66 -11.87
CA ASP A 28 -15.52 -17.18 -12.70
C ASP A 28 -15.83 -16.24 -13.88
N GLY A 29 -15.78 -14.92 -13.64
CA GLY A 29 -15.95 -13.90 -14.68
C GLY A 29 -14.84 -13.86 -15.73
N HIS A 30 -13.69 -14.47 -15.46
CA HIS A 30 -12.53 -14.53 -16.35
C HIS A 30 -12.09 -15.98 -16.66
N LEU A 31 -12.99 -16.96 -16.47
CA LEU A 31 -12.68 -18.38 -16.56
C LEU A 31 -12.15 -18.78 -17.94
N MET A 32 -12.71 -18.20 -19.01
CA MET A 32 -12.36 -18.56 -20.39
C MET A 32 -11.11 -17.83 -20.89
N GLU A 33 -10.86 -16.63 -20.39
CA GLU A 33 -9.74 -15.79 -20.80
C GLU A 33 -8.45 -16.14 -20.04
N LEU A 34 -8.55 -16.33 -18.71
CA LEU A 34 -7.38 -16.45 -17.83
C LEU A 34 -7.17 -17.87 -17.29
N TYR A 35 -8.24 -18.64 -17.06
CA TYR A 35 -8.18 -19.90 -16.32
C TYR A 35 -8.56 -21.15 -17.13
N ARG A 36 -8.66 -21.03 -18.46
CA ARG A 36 -9.09 -22.11 -19.36
C ARG A 36 -8.23 -23.38 -19.28
N ASN A 37 -6.94 -23.22 -18.99
CA ASN A 37 -5.96 -24.31 -18.96
C ASN A 37 -5.69 -24.85 -17.56
N HIS A 38 -6.46 -24.42 -16.54
CA HIS A 38 -6.30 -24.84 -15.16
C HIS A 38 -7.09 -26.13 -14.88
N ASP A 39 -6.68 -26.91 -13.85
CA ASP A 39 -7.49 -28.06 -13.40
C ASP A 39 -8.82 -27.53 -12.80
N PRO A 40 -9.98 -27.82 -13.41
CA PRO A 40 -11.26 -27.28 -12.96
C PRO A 40 -11.64 -27.72 -11.55
N ARG A 41 -11.01 -28.78 -11.01
CA ARG A 41 -11.21 -29.20 -9.61
C ARG A 41 -10.43 -28.34 -8.61
N ALA A 42 -9.44 -27.58 -9.06
CA ALA A 42 -8.64 -26.70 -8.21
C ALA A 42 -9.25 -25.31 -8.06
N LEU A 43 -10.11 -24.88 -8.98
CA LEU A 43 -10.68 -23.53 -9.05
C LEU A 43 -11.80 -23.21 -8.04
N PRO A 44 -12.69 -24.16 -7.64
CA PRO A 44 -13.79 -23.84 -6.74
C PRO A 44 -13.30 -23.31 -5.39
N TRP A 45 -13.97 -22.26 -4.91
CA TRP A 45 -13.64 -21.57 -3.65
C TRP A 45 -13.40 -22.53 -2.48
N GLN A 46 -14.23 -23.57 -2.33
CA GLN A 46 -14.07 -24.54 -1.23
C GLN A 46 -12.73 -25.29 -1.25
N GLN A 47 -12.14 -25.53 -2.42
CA GLN A 47 -10.84 -26.18 -2.54
C GLN A 47 -9.70 -25.17 -2.38
N ARG A 48 -9.84 -23.99 -3.00
CA ARG A 48 -8.87 -22.89 -2.85
C ARG A 48 -8.74 -22.43 -1.40
N LEU A 49 -9.86 -22.23 -0.70
CA LEU A 49 -9.90 -21.83 0.70
C LEU A 49 -9.08 -22.75 1.61
N LYS A 50 -9.13 -24.07 1.41
CA LYS A 50 -8.32 -25.02 2.20
C LYS A 50 -6.83 -24.74 2.06
N ARG A 51 -6.37 -24.42 0.84
CA ARG A 51 -4.95 -24.13 0.54
C ARG A 51 -4.53 -22.78 1.10
N LEU A 52 -5.36 -21.76 0.87
CA LEU A 52 -5.17 -20.42 1.41
C LEU A 52 -5.04 -20.46 2.94
N LEU A 53 -5.97 -21.15 3.62
CA LEU A 53 -5.91 -21.30 5.07
C LEU A 53 -4.69 -22.12 5.51
N THR A 54 -4.35 -23.21 4.83
CA THR A 54 -3.15 -24.00 5.19
C THR A 54 -1.89 -23.14 5.16
N GLU A 55 -1.73 -22.28 4.15
CA GLU A 55 -0.60 -21.36 4.03
C GLU A 55 -0.59 -20.31 5.14
N ILE A 56 -1.74 -19.69 5.42
CA ILE A 56 -1.87 -18.71 6.53
C ILE A 56 -1.57 -19.37 7.89
N HIS A 57 -2.04 -20.60 8.12
CA HIS A 57 -1.76 -21.34 9.37
C HIS A 57 -0.31 -21.75 9.52
N HIS A 58 0.39 -21.96 8.41
CA HIS A 58 1.80 -22.24 8.41
C HIS A 58 2.63 -21.00 8.77
N ILE A 59 2.31 -19.85 8.16
CA ILE A 59 3.04 -18.59 8.37
C ILE A 59 2.70 -17.95 9.73
N ARG A 60 1.46 -18.15 10.22
CA ARG A 60 0.93 -17.57 11.47
C ARG A 60 1.15 -16.05 11.60
N PRO A 61 0.68 -15.23 10.64
CA PRO A 61 0.92 -13.80 10.69
C PRO A 61 0.29 -13.14 11.91
N ASP A 62 0.96 -12.15 12.50
CA ASP A 62 0.35 -11.32 13.55
C ASP A 62 -0.50 -10.20 12.94
N VAL A 63 -0.18 -9.79 11.71
CA VAL A 63 -0.96 -8.90 10.85
C VAL A 63 -1.12 -9.54 9.46
N LEU A 64 -2.34 -9.68 8.98
CA LEU A 64 -2.66 -10.26 7.67
C LEU A 64 -3.44 -9.24 6.82
N CYS A 65 -2.87 -8.83 5.70
CA CYS A 65 -3.49 -7.97 4.72
C CYS A 65 -3.97 -8.78 3.53
N VAL A 66 -5.25 -8.70 3.19
CA VAL A 66 -5.87 -9.51 2.14
C VAL A 66 -6.46 -8.61 1.07
N GLN A 67 -6.22 -8.94 -0.20
CA GLN A 67 -6.88 -8.35 -1.36
C GLN A 67 -7.80 -9.39 -2.01
N GLU A 68 -8.81 -8.91 -2.74
CA GLU A 68 -9.83 -9.74 -3.38
C GLU A 68 -10.63 -10.66 -2.43
N LEU A 69 -10.84 -10.21 -1.19
CA LEU A 69 -11.75 -10.91 -0.28
C LEU A 69 -13.20 -10.63 -0.67
N GLN A 70 -13.86 -11.64 -1.23
CA GLN A 70 -15.26 -11.58 -1.65
C GLN A 70 -16.22 -11.48 -0.45
N GLN A 71 -17.19 -10.57 -0.53
CA GLN A 71 -18.09 -10.17 0.56
C GLN A 71 -18.86 -11.37 1.17
N ASN A 72 -19.43 -12.24 0.34
CA ASN A 72 -20.16 -13.42 0.79
C ASN A 72 -19.25 -14.54 1.33
N HIS A 73 -17.93 -14.47 1.11
CA HIS A 73 -16.95 -15.42 1.63
C HIS A 73 -16.30 -14.98 2.94
N VAL A 74 -16.46 -13.70 3.34
CA VAL A 74 -15.87 -13.12 4.56
C VAL A 74 -16.11 -13.98 5.79
N LYS A 75 -17.37 -14.37 6.06
CA LYS A 75 -17.71 -15.18 7.25
C LYS A 75 -16.92 -16.49 7.28
N ARG A 76 -16.93 -17.25 6.18
CA ARG A 76 -16.25 -18.55 6.10
C ARG A 76 -14.73 -18.40 6.20
N PHE A 77 -14.18 -17.31 5.66
CA PHE A 77 -12.76 -17.00 5.77
C PHE A 77 -12.36 -16.70 7.22
N ILE A 78 -13.14 -15.87 7.94
CA ILE A 78 -12.94 -15.59 9.37
C ILE A 78 -13.08 -16.85 10.22
N ASP A 79 -14.11 -17.68 9.97
CA ASP A 79 -14.33 -18.95 10.68
C ASP A 79 -13.10 -19.85 10.53
N GLY A 80 -12.44 -19.82 9.38
CA GLY A 80 -11.18 -20.53 9.12
C GLY A 80 -9.98 -19.98 9.87
N LEU A 81 -10.01 -18.75 10.39
CA LEU A 81 -8.91 -18.07 11.10
C LEU A 81 -9.16 -17.94 12.61
N ALA A 82 -10.10 -18.70 13.16
CA ALA A 82 -10.54 -18.57 14.56
C ALA A 82 -9.40 -18.71 15.59
N ASP A 83 -8.33 -19.45 15.26
CA ASP A 83 -7.18 -19.69 16.14
C ASP A 83 -6.31 -18.46 16.41
N PHE A 84 -6.43 -17.39 15.61
CA PHE A 84 -5.53 -16.23 15.65
C PHE A 84 -6.04 -15.07 16.52
N ARG A 85 -7.28 -15.12 17.04
CA ARG A 85 -7.91 -13.99 17.78
C ARG A 85 -7.82 -12.66 17.00
N TYR A 86 -8.03 -12.71 15.70
CA TYR A 86 -7.99 -11.51 14.86
C TYR A 86 -9.19 -10.61 15.10
N GLU A 87 -8.91 -9.31 15.16
CA GLU A 87 -9.87 -8.28 14.75
C GLU A 87 -9.70 -8.02 13.24
N MET A 88 -10.77 -7.59 12.57
CA MET A 88 -10.78 -7.39 11.11
C MET A 88 -11.37 -6.04 10.74
N LEU A 89 -10.63 -5.30 9.90
CA LEU A 89 -11.15 -4.20 9.11
C LEU A 89 -11.40 -4.68 7.68
N TYR A 90 -12.62 -4.51 7.17
CA TYR A 90 -12.97 -4.85 5.78
C TYR A 90 -13.53 -3.65 5.03
N LYS A 91 -13.09 -3.49 3.78
CA LYS A 91 -13.60 -2.50 2.83
C LYS A 91 -13.81 -3.17 1.48
N LYS A 92 -15.08 -3.38 1.14
CA LYS A 92 -15.50 -3.73 -0.22
C LYS A 92 -15.19 -2.57 -1.17
N ARG A 93 -14.82 -2.90 -2.40
CA ARG A 93 -14.77 -1.95 -3.51
C ARG A 93 -16.13 -1.25 -3.69
N THR A 94 -16.10 -0.02 -4.18
CA THR A 94 -17.31 0.79 -4.40
C THR A 94 -18.04 0.39 -5.69
N GLY A 95 -19.03 1.17 -6.12
CA GLY A 95 -19.71 0.98 -7.41
C GLY A 95 -20.82 -0.06 -7.42
N GLY A 96 -21.18 -0.64 -6.27
CA GLY A 96 -22.33 -1.55 -6.08
C GLY A 96 -22.15 -2.96 -6.67
N VAL A 97 -21.63 -3.06 -7.89
CA VAL A 97 -21.43 -4.29 -8.67
C VAL A 97 -20.22 -5.09 -8.19
N LYS A 98 -19.21 -4.43 -7.59
CA LYS A 98 -18.02 -5.11 -7.08
C LYS A 98 -18.36 -5.89 -5.81
N THR A 99 -17.95 -7.16 -5.80
CA THR A 99 -18.22 -8.10 -4.70
C THR A 99 -16.99 -8.35 -3.84
N ASP A 100 -15.81 -7.92 -4.28
CA ASP A 100 -14.52 -8.09 -3.62
C ASP A 100 -14.04 -6.82 -2.90
N GLY A 101 -13.04 -6.97 -2.05
CA GLY A 101 -12.49 -5.88 -1.24
C GLY A 101 -11.14 -6.21 -0.62
N CYS A 102 -10.66 -5.26 0.17
CA CYS A 102 -9.48 -5.42 0.99
C CYS A 102 -9.86 -5.69 2.46
N ALA A 103 -9.01 -6.44 3.16
CA ALA A 103 -9.12 -6.63 4.60
C ALA A 103 -7.77 -6.48 5.30
N VAL A 104 -7.79 -5.96 6.53
CA VAL A 104 -6.64 -6.01 7.46
C VAL A 104 -7.09 -6.76 8.69
N PHE A 105 -6.42 -7.87 8.98
CA PHE A 105 -6.55 -8.64 10.19
C PHE A 105 -5.34 -8.36 11.09
N PHE A 106 -5.56 -8.18 12.38
CA PHE A 106 -4.48 -8.00 13.35
C PHE A 106 -4.83 -8.70 14.65
N ARG A 107 -3.82 -9.29 15.30
CA ARG A 107 -4.01 -10.02 16.55
C ARG A 107 -4.42 -9.08 17.67
N SER A 108 -5.65 -9.22 18.14
CA SER A 108 -6.20 -8.39 19.21
C SER A 108 -5.50 -8.60 20.55
N ASP A 109 -4.77 -9.70 20.74
CA ASP A 109 -3.97 -9.92 21.95
C ASP A 109 -2.60 -9.22 21.91
N LEU A 110 -2.16 -8.76 20.73
CA LEU A 110 -0.88 -8.05 20.54
C LEU A 110 -1.08 -6.56 20.28
N PHE A 111 -2.09 -6.22 19.49
CA PHE A 111 -2.34 -4.87 19.00
C PHE A 111 -3.69 -4.33 19.46
N GLU A 112 -3.74 -3.03 19.68
CA GLU A 112 -4.96 -2.24 19.86
C GLU A 112 -5.12 -1.30 18.65
N LEU A 113 -6.33 -1.21 18.11
CA LEU A 113 -6.64 -0.30 17.02
C LEU A 113 -6.84 1.12 17.57
N ILE A 114 -5.95 2.04 17.23
CA ILE A 114 -6.08 3.46 17.58
C ILE A 114 -7.09 4.15 16.67
N ASP A 115 -6.90 4.02 15.35
CA ASP A 115 -7.76 4.63 14.35
C ASP A 115 -7.62 3.91 13.01
N HIS A 116 -8.59 4.07 12.11
CA HIS A 116 -8.53 3.55 10.75
C HIS A 116 -9.28 4.40 9.74
N HIS A 117 -8.93 4.27 8.47
CA HIS A 117 -9.68 4.84 7.38
C HIS A 117 -9.79 3.88 6.20
N LYS A 118 -10.99 3.82 5.63
CA LYS A 118 -11.33 2.98 4.49
C LYS A 118 -11.36 3.83 3.23
N VAL A 119 -10.19 4.13 2.69
CA VAL A 119 -10.00 5.02 1.53
C VAL A 119 -10.83 4.55 0.33
N GLU A 120 -11.62 5.46 -0.23
CA GLU A 120 -12.29 5.29 -1.52
C GLU A 120 -11.54 6.12 -2.57
N PHE A 121 -10.92 5.46 -3.54
CA PHE A 121 -10.26 6.19 -4.61
C PHE A 121 -11.26 6.83 -5.58
N PHE A 122 -12.53 6.41 -5.56
CA PHE A 122 -13.56 6.98 -6.41
C PHE A 122 -13.87 8.44 -6.05
N GLN A 123 -13.56 9.36 -6.96
CA GLN A 123 -13.85 10.79 -6.86
C GLN A 123 -14.70 11.22 -8.06
N PRO A 124 -16.02 11.52 -7.89
CA PRO A 124 -16.99 11.67 -8.98
C PRO A 124 -16.60 12.64 -10.10
N ASN A 125 -15.80 13.67 -9.78
CA ASN A 125 -15.44 14.75 -10.71
C ASN A 125 -13.95 14.72 -11.13
N VAL A 126 -13.21 13.64 -10.84
CA VAL A 126 -11.78 13.50 -11.21
C VAL A 126 -11.58 12.30 -12.12
N ASN A 127 -11.36 12.52 -13.43
CA ASN A 127 -11.29 11.44 -14.43
C ASN A 127 -10.28 10.32 -14.10
N LYS A 128 -9.11 10.66 -13.54
CA LYS A 128 -8.10 9.66 -13.13
C LYS A 128 -8.55 8.82 -11.93
N LEU A 129 -9.50 9.31 -11.15
CA LEU A 129 -10.01 8.70 -9.91
C LEU A 129 -11.47 8.25 -10.05
N LYS A 130 -11.99 8.04 -11.28
CA LYS A 130 -13.32 7.42 -11.50
C LYS A 130 -13.23 5.90 -11.48
N ARG A 131 -12.65 5.31 -10.43
CA ARG A 131 -12.48 3.86 -10.29
C ARG A 131 -12.79 3.41 -8.88
N ASP A 132 -13.44 2.26 -8.77
CA ASP A 132 -13.94 1.71 -7.51
C ASP A 132 -12.90 0.96 -6.67
N ASN A 133 -11.61 1.25 -6.88
CA ASN A 133 -10.55 0.70 -6.05
C ASN A 133 -10.60 1.34 -4.66
N VAL A 134 -10.10 0.61 -3.67
CA VAL A 134 -10.13 1.02 -2.25
C VAL A 134 -8.82 0.67 -1.57
N ALA A 135 -8.56 1.31 -0.43
CA ALA A 135 -7.49 0.94 0.48
C ALA A 135 -8.01 0.96 1.93
N ILE A 136 -7.23 0.36 2.83
CA ILE A 136 -7.43 0.47 4.27
C ILE A 136 -6.11 0.96 4.85
N VAL A 137 -6.19 1.99 5.71
CA VAL A 137 -5.09 2.46 6.55
C VAL A 137 -5.51 2.24 8.00
N ALA A 138 -4.69 1.59 8.80
CA ALA A 138 -4.94 1.29 10.21
C ALA A 138 -3.74 1.70 11.05
N LYS A 139 -3.98 2.47 12.11
CA LYS A 139 -2.98 2.82 13.13
C LYS A 139 -3.17 1.93 14.33
N LEU A 140 -2.16 1.12 14.63
CA LEU A 140 -2.14 0.15 15.70
C LEU A 140 -1.15 0.58 16.79
N ALA A 141 -1.46 0.29 18.04
CA ALA A 141 -0.56 0.37 19.18
C ALA A 141 -0.26 -1.04 19.72
N LEU A 142 0.94 -1.26 20.23
CA LEU A 142 1.22 -2.48 21.00
C LEU A 142 0.52 -2.43 22.35
N LYS A 143 -0.21 -3.48 22.72
CA LYS A 143 -0.90 -3.54 24.02
C LYS A 143 0.05 -3.48 25.21
N GLN A 144 1.23 -4.09 25.08
CA GLN A 144 2.24 -4.09 26.13
C GLN A 144 2.97 -2.73 26.26
N ASN A 145 2.96 -1.91 25.21
CA ASN A 145 3.57 -0.58 25.20
C ASN A 145 2.83 0.34 24.21
N PRO A 146 1.76 1.04 24.64
CA PRO A 146 0.93 1.86 23.75
C PRO A 146 1.64 3.05 23.08
N GLN A 147 2.84 3.42 23.54
CA GLN A 147 3.69 4.42 22.87
C GLN A 147 4.36 3.86 21.61
N THR A 148 4.41 2.54 21.48
CA THR A 148 4.94 1.87 20.29
C THR A 148 3.81 1.64 19.30
N ARG A 149 3.80 2.45 18.24
CA ARG A 149 2.75 2.49 17.22
C ARG A 149 3.26 1.97 15.88
N LEU A 150 2.34 1.49 15.06
CA LEU A 150 2.58 0.98 13.72
C LEU A 150 1.39 1.34 12.82
N VAL A 151 1.66 1.89 11.65
CA VAL A 151 0.64 2.11 10.62
C VAL A 151 0.72 0.98 9.59
N VAL A 152 -0.39 0.29 9.35
CA VAL A 152 -0.50 -0.76 8.35
C VAL A 152 -1.49 -0.31 7.29
N SER A 153 -1.11 -0.44 6.03
CA SER A 153 -1.96 -0.12 4.89
C SER A 153 -1.97 -1.27 3.89
N THR A 154 -3.16 -1.54 3.35
CA THR A 154 -3.34 -2.45 2.23
C THR A 154 -4.22 -1.86 1.15
N THR A 155 -3.91 -2.16 -0.11
CA THR A 155 -4.64 -1.65 -1.28
C THR A 155 -4.67 -2.68 -2.40
N HIS A 156 -5.64 -2.53 -3.31
CA HIS A 156 -5.64 -3.17 -4.62
C HIS A 156 -5.87 -2.08 -5.68
N LEU A 157 -4.79 -1.64 -6.34
CA LEU A 157 -4.83 -0.57 -7.34
C LEU A 157 -5.44 -1.05 -8.67
N LEU A 158 -5.72 -0.10 -9.58
CA LEU A 158 -6.30 -0.41 -10.88
C LEU A 158 -5.46 -1.41 -11.69
N PHE A 159 -6.10 -2.51 -12.12
CA PHE A 159 -5.49 -3.55 -12.97
C PHE A 159 -5.04 -3.07 -14.35
N ASN A 160 -5.82 -2.22 -15.02
CA ASN A 160 -5.61 -1.87 -16.44
C ASN A 160 -4.14 -1.46 -16.72
N PRO A 161 -3.39 -2.27 -17.49
CA PRO A 161 -1.94 -2.10 -17.65
C PRO A 161 -1.57 -0.80 -18.36
N PHE A 162 -2.48 -0.21 -19.14
CA PHE A 162 -2.28 1.01 -19.90
C PHE A 162 -2.56 2.29 -19.10
N ARG A 163 -2.98 2.18 -17.82
CA ARG A 163 -3.38 3.32 -16.99
C ARG A 163 -2.48 3.48 -15.76
N GLN A 164 -1.18 3.67 -15.99
CA GLN A 164 -0.23 4.04 -14.94
C GLN A 164 -0.58 5.39 -14.31
N ASP A 165 -1.15 6.32 -15.09
CA ASP A 165 -1.68 7.61 -14.60
C ASP A 165 -2.74 7.43 -13.51
N VAL A 166 -3.65 6.48 -13.66
CA VAL A 166 -4.68 6.19 -12.64
C VAL A 166 -4.03 5.57 -11.41
N ARG A 167 -3.12 4.60 -11.57
CA ARG A 167 -2.39 4.01 -10.43
C ARG A 167 -1.57 5.07 -9.68
N LEU A 168 -0.94 6.01 -10.38
CA LEU A 168 -0.24 7.14 -9.77
C LEU A 168 -1.19 8.06 -9.00
N ALA A 169 -2.37 8.37 -9.55
CA ALA A 169 -3.39 9.16 -8.87
C ALA A 169 -3.91 8.48 -7.59
N GLN A 170 -4.17 7.18 -7.66
CA GLN A 170 -4.57 6.38 -6.49
C GLN A 170 -3.47 6.36 -5.43
N LEU A 171 -2.22 6.22 -5.84
CA LEU A 171 -1.06 6.31 -4.94
C LEU A 171 -0.92 7.68 -4.30
N GLN A 172 -1.11 8.77 -5.04
CA GLN A 172 -1.05 10.12 -4.48
C GLN A 172 -2.09 10.32 -3.37
N VAL A 173 -3.31 9.81 -3.56
CA VAL A 173 -4.37 9.80 -2.53
C VAL A 173 -3.95 8.95 -1.33
N LEU A 174 -3.45 7.73 -1.57
CA LEU A 174 -3.04 6.82 -0.50
C LEU A 174 -1.87 7.37 0.33
N LEU A 175 -0.88 7.99 -0.33
CA LEU A 175 0.26 8.62 0.33
C LEU A 175 -0.17 9.81 1.19
N ALA A 176 -1.18 10.59 0.77
CA ALA A 176 -1.76 11.66 1.58
C ALA A 176 -2.48 11.14 2.82
N GLU A 177 -3.19 10.01 2.70
CA GLU A 177 -3.80 9.34 3.86
C GLU A 177 -2.74 8.74 4.79
N LEU A 178 -1.69 8.12 4.24
CA LEU A 178 -0.57 7.64 5.05
C LEU A 178 0.12 8.78 5.79
N ASP A 179 0.37 9.92 5.15
CA ASP A 179 0.96 11.11 5.78
C ASP A 179 0.08 11.62 6.92
N ARG A 180 -1.26 11.64 6.74
CA ARG A 180 -2.22 11.98 7.79
C ARG A 180 -2.19 11.03 8.98
N PHE A 181 -2.12 9.72 8.74
CA PHE A 181 -2.20 8.69 9.79
C PHE A 181 -0.89 8.47 10.55
N SER A 182 0.22 8.49 9.82
CA SER A 182 1.52 8.15 10.37
C SER A 182 2.21 9.34 11.03
N TYR A 183 1.81 10.58 10.76
CA TYR A 183 2.42 11.75 11.40
C TYR A 183 2.39 11.62 12.93
N SER A 184 3.57 11.81 13.54
CA SER A 184 3.80 11.61 14.97
C SER A 184 4.52 12.81 15.61
N GLY A 185 4.55 13.96 14.95
CA GLY A 185 5.18 15.19 15.42
C GLY A 185 6.34 15.66 14.54
N GLN A 186 7.19 16.52 15.10
CA GLN A 186 8.40 17.04 14.46
C GLN A 186 9.59 16.96 15.42
N THR A 187 10.79 16.88 14.85
CA THR A 187 12.03 17.12 15.59
C THR A 187 12.16 18.59 15.99
N ALA A 188 13.09 18.91 16.90
CA ALA A 188 13.38 20.28 17.32
C ALA A 188 13.74 21.24 16.16
N ASN A 189 14.22 20.69 15.04
CA ASN A 189 14.58 21.46 13.83
C ASN A 189 13.43 21.57 12.82
N GLY A 190 12.20 21.19 13.20
CA GLY A 190 11.01 21.27 12.35
C GLY A 190 10.90 20.15 11.30
N VAL A 191 11.69 19.07 11.41
CA VAL A 191 11.60 17.93 10.47
C VAL A 191 10.45 17.00 10.91
N PRO A 192 9.48 16.69 10.03
CA PRO A 192 8.39 15.77 10.34
C PRO A 192 8.87 14.38 10.74
N GLN A 193 8.23 13.83 11.76
CA GLN A 193 8.40 12.46 12.21
C GLN A 193 7.11 11.66 11.98
N TYR A 194 7.29 10.39 11.68
CA TYR A 194 6.23 9.46 11.36
C TYR A 194 6.40 8.15 12.15
N ASP A 195 5.28 7.63 12.65
CA ASP A 195 5.16 6.25 13.07
C ASP A 195 5.53 5.32 11.90
N PRO A 196 6.16 4.16 12.17
CA PRO A 196 6.58 3.26 11.10
C PRO A 196 5.38 2.77 10.30
N VAL A 197 5.56 2.72 8.98
CA VAL A 197 4.51 2.36 8.02
C VAL A 197 4.87 1.03 7.36
N LEU A 198 3.90 0.13 7.30
CA LEU A 198 3.87 -1.03 6.41
C LEU A 198 2.83 -0.79 5.33
N LEU A 199 3.26 -0.64 4.09
CA LEU A 199 2.41 -0.43 2.94
C LEU A 199 2.49 -1.67 2.04
N CYS A 200 1.39 -2.40 1.91
CA CYS A 200 1.37 -3.65 1.17
C CYS A 200 0.13 -3.82 0.28
N GLY A 201 0.12 -4.88 -0.52
CA GLY A 201 -1.01 -5.28 -1.34
C GLY A 201 -0.64 -5.47 -2.80
N ASP A 202 -1.67 -5.54 -3.63
CA ASP A 202 -1.56 -5.67 -5.08
C ASP A 202 -1.59 -4.28 -5.72
N PHE A 203 -0.42 -3.82 -6.16
CA PHE A 203 -0.30 -2.51 -6.78
C PHE A 203 -0.59 -2.56 -8.27
N ASN A 204 -0.67 -3.76 -8.88
CA ASN A 204 -0.66 -3.92 -10.32
C ASN A 204 0.51 -3.18 -10.98
N LEU A 205 1.62 -2.92 -10.27
CA LEU A 205 2.78 -2.18 -10.76
C LEU A 205 3.97 -3.12 -10.94
N GLN A 206 4.67 -3.03 -12.06
CA GLN A 206 5.97 -3.68 -12.15
C GLN A 206 7.08 -2.82 -11.54
N PRO A 207 8.19 -3.42 -11.08
CA PRO A 207 9.34 -2.67 -10.60
C PRO A 207 9.81 -1.64 -11.63
N PHE A 208 10.28 -0.50 -11.14
CA PHE A 208 10.80 0.61 -11.95
C PHE A 208 9.80 1.34 -12.86
N THR A 209 8.50 1.01 -12.81
CA THR A 209 7.45 1.87 -13.40
C THR A 209 7.39 3.24 -12.73
N ALA A 210 6.79 4.24 -13.38
CA ALA A 210 6.75 5.60 -12.82
C ALA A 210 6.11 5.66 -11.42
N PRO A 211 4.96 5.00 -11.14
CA PRO A 211 4.37 5.01 -9.80
C PRO A 211 5.23 4.25 -8.77
N TYR A 212 5.91 3.17 -9.17
CA TYR A 212 6.90 2.49 -8.31
C TYR A 212 8.06 3.42 -7.95
N ARG A 213 8.56 4.22 -8.91
CA ARG A 213 9.64 5.20 -8.65
C ARG A 213 9.20 6.28 -7.67
N LEU A 214 7.95 6.75 -7.73
CA LEU A 214 7.45 7.68 -6.71
C LEU A 214 7.58 7.07 -5.32
N VAL A 215 7.06 5.86 -5.10
CA VAL A 215 7.10 5.17 -3.79
C VAL A 215 8.54 4.97 -3.30
N MET A 216 9.42 4.47 -4.17
CA MET A 216 10.78 4.10 -3.76
C MET A 216 11.77 5.27 -3.68
N LYS A 217 11.60 6.31 -4.51
CA LYS A 217 12.52 7.46 -4.55
C LYS A 217 12.00 8.67 -3.77
N GLY A 218 10.72 8.66 -3.37
CA GLY A 218 10.07 9.81 -2.74
C GLY A 218 9.79 10.98 -3.67
N SER A 219 10.15 10.87 -4.96
CA SER A 219 9.98 11.92 -5.96
C SER A 219 9.84 11.35 -7.37
N LEU A 220 8.94 11.93 -8.15
CA LEU A 220 8.71 11.59 -9.56
C LEU A 220 8.34 12.85 -10.35
N ARG A 221 9.20 13.25 -11.29
CA ARG A 221 8.86 14.24 -12.31
C ARG A 221 8.04 13.57 -13.42
N TYR A 222 6.81 14.04 -13.64
CA TYR A 222 5.84 13.40 -14.54
C TYR A 222 5.38 14.30 -15.70
N ASP A 223 5.62 15.61 -15.63
CA ASP A 223 5.07 16.61 -16.56
C ASP A 223 5.32 16.30 -18.04
N GLN A 224 6.49 15.73 -18.34
CA GLN A 224 6.91 15.38 -19.71
C GLN A 224 6.65 13.92 -20.09
N LEU A 225 6.12 13.10 -19.18
CA LEU A 225 5.79 11.70 -19.47
C LEU A 225 4.48 11.62 -20.25
N ALA A 226 4.37 10.61 -21.11
CA ALA A 226 3.16 10.37 -21.88
C ALA A 226 1.95 10.13 -20.96
N THR A 227 0.82 10.75 -21.28
CA THR A 227 -0.44 10.48 -20.57
C THR A 227 -0.79 9.00 -20.63
N CYS A 228 -1.51 8.50 -19.61
CA CYS A 228 -1.88 7.09 -19.43
C CYS A 228 -0.72 6.16 -19.06
N THR A 229 0.35 6.07 -19.87
CA THR A 229 1.44 5.11 -19.63
C THR A 229 2.54 5.62 -18.71
N LEU A 230 2.70 6.94 -18.58
CA LEU A 230 3.79 7.56 -17.80
C LEU A 230 5.19 7.08 -18.22
N GLU A 231 5.37 6.88 -19.52
CA GLU A 231 6.65 6.50 -20.12
C GLU A 231 7.27 7.69 -20.87
N HIS A 232 8.59 7.66 -21.05
CA HIS A 232 9.27 8.62 -21.91
C HIS A 232 8.85 8.38 -23.36
N ARG A 233 8.73 9.47 -24.13
CA ARG A 233 8.45 9.41 -25.56
C ARG A 233 9.66 8.81 -26.28
N ASN A 234 9.47 7.70 -26.97
CA ASN A 234 10.47 7.17 -27.90
C ASN A 234 10.29 7.85 -29.27
N GLN A 235 11.39 8.07 -29.98
CA GLN A 235 11.39 8.73 -31.30
C GLN A 235 10.55 7.97 -32.36
N GLU A 236 10.40 6.65 -32.23
CA GLU A 236 9.62 5.82 -33.17
C GLU A 236 8.10 5.87 -32.94
N GLU A 237 7.62 6.30 -31.77
CA GLU A 237 6.19 6.39 -31.45
C GLU A 237 5.56 7.77 -31.76
N GLU A 238 6.33 8.70 -32.33
CA GLU A 238 5.85 10.06 -32.70
C GLU A 238 4.62 10.04 -33.61
N GLN A 239 4.36 8.93 -34.32
CA GLN A 239 3.18 8.77 -35.18
C GLN A 239 1.85 8.57 -34.41
N LYS A 240 1.88 8.24 -33.10
CA LYS A 240 0.70 8.18 -32.23
C LYS A 240 0.82 9.26 -31.15
N CYS A 241 0.38 10.48 -31.47
CA CYS A 241 0.30 11.62 -30.55
C CYS A 241 -0.24 11.23 -29.16
N ARG A 242 0.65 10.96 -28.19
CA ARG A 242 0.29 10.89 -26.77
C ARG A 242 0.67 12.22 -26.13
N GLU A 243 -0.32 13.06 -25.83
CA GLU A 243 -0.12 14.34 -25.16
C GLU A 243 0.66 14.17 -23.84
N PRO A 244 1.55 15.13 -23.49
CA PRO A 244 2.26 15.07 -22.23
C PRO A 244 1.27 15.20 -21.08
N THR A 245 1.62 14.61 -19.93
CA THR A 245 0.73 14.63 -18.75
C THR A 245 0.46 16.06 -18.26
N GLY A 246 1.40 16.98 -18.49
CA GLY A 246 1.30 18.37 -18.05
C GLY A 246 1.61 18.54 -16.57
N LYS A 247 1.59 19.78 -16.08
CA LYS A 247 2.02 20.10 -14.71
C LYS A 247 0.95 19.89 -13.64
N LEU A 248 -0.33 19.89 -14.00
CA LEU A 248 -1.45 19.73 -13.07
C LEU A 248 -1.96 18.29 -13.13
N PHE A 249 -1.59 17.46 -12.15
CA PHE A 249 -1.94 16.04 -12.18
C PHE A 249 -3.35 15.72 -11.65
N LEU A 250 -3.67 16.26 -10.47
CA LEU A 250 -4.99 16.21 -9.83
C LEU A 250 -5.54 17.63 -9.70
N PRO A 251 -6.87 17.82 -9.72
CA PRO A 251 -7.45 19.14 -9.57
C PRO A 251 -7.27 19.67 -8.14
N ARG A 252 -7.00 20.99 -8.02
CA ARG A 252 -6.72 21.66 -6.74
C ARG A 252 -7.81 21.50 -5.70
N TRP A 253 -9.07 21.55 -6.12
CA TRP A 253 -10.23 21.41 -5.23
C TRP A 253 -10.31 20.05 -4.53
N LEU A 254 -9.63 19.02 -5.04
CA LEU A 254 -9.50 17.73 -4.34
C LEU A 254 -8.72 17.88 -3.03
N GLY A 255 -7.95 18.96 -2.87
CA GLY A 255 -7.24 19.28 -1.63
C GLY A 255 -6.00 18.41 -1.39
N ILE A 256 -5.50 17.69 -2.40
CA ILE A 256 -4.24 16.92 -2.31
C ILE A 256 -3.15 17.65 -3.11
N THR A 257 -2.07 18.00 -2.42
CA THR A 257 -0.91 18.68 -3.01
C THR A 257 -0.02 17.71 -3.78
N ASP A 258 0.88 18.27 -4.59
CA ASP A 258 1.97 17.55 -5.27
C ASP A 258 2.97 16.93 -4.28
N ARG A 259 2.93 17.31 -2.99
CA ARG A 259 3.70 16.66 -1.92
C ARG A 259 3.01 15.44 -1.32
N CYS A 260 1.92 14.98 -1.95
CA CYS A 260 1.07 13.90 -1.44
C CYS A 260 0.61 14.17 -0.01
N GLN A 261 0.08 15.38 0.25
CA GLN A 261 -0.45 15.79 1.56
C GLN A 261 -1.79 16.51 1.38
N HIS A 262 -2.62 16.47 2.42
CA HIS A 262 -3.86 17.24 2.45
C HIS A 262 -3.60 18.72 2.73
N GLU A 263 -4.06 19.60 1.84
CA GLU A 263 -3.94 21.05 1.99
C GLU A 263 -4.56 21.55 3.30
N GLY A 264 -5.70 20.98 3.70
CA GLY A 264 -6.42 21.34 4.93
C GLY A 264 -5.74 20.93 6.23
N LEU A 265 -4.58 20.26 6.18
CA LEU A 265 -3.86 19.75 7.34
C LEU A 265 -2.50 20.42 7.56
N LYS A 266 -2.26 21.61 6.98
CA LYS A 266 -1.02 22.38 7.19
C LYS A 266 -0.83 22.82 8.65
N ASP A 267 -1.92 22.94 9.42
CA ASP A 267 -1.95 23.34 10.84
C ASP A 267 -2.07 22.14 11.79
N ARG A 268 -1.87 20.91 11.30
CA ARG A 268 -2.10 19.68 12.10
C ARG A 268 -1.25 19.62 13.38
N GLU A 269 -0.11 20.30 13.39
CA GLU A 269 0.85 20.26 14.48
C GLU A 269 0.34 21.02 15.71
N THR A 270 -0.39 22.12 15.47
CA THR A 270 -1.02 22.91 16.53
C THR A 270 -2.39 22.36 16.90
N THR A 271 -3.13 21.84 15.92
CA THR A 271 -4.52 21.40 16.12
C THR A 271 -4.66 19.94 16.56
N HIS A 272 -3.70 19.07 16.22
CA HIS A 272 -3.75 17.63 16.44
C HIS A 272 -2.37 17.04 16.83
N PRO A 273 -1.71 17.54 17.89
CA PRO A 273 -0.32 17.20 18.20
C PRO A 273 -0.08 15.71 18.50
N ASN A 274 -1.12 14.94 18.86
CA ASN A 274 -1.00 13.53 19.28
C ASN A 274 -2.08 12.60 18.71
N THR A 275 -2.95 13.11 17.83
CA THR A 275 -4.13 12.41 17.32
C THR A 275 -4.14 12.44 15.81
N VAL A 276 -4.73 11.42 15.19
CA VAL A 276 -4.95 11.44 13.74
C VAL A 276 -5.96 12.54 13.42
N PRO A 277 -5.65 13.51 12.53
CA PRO A 277 -6.62 14.53 12.13
C PRO A 277 -7.86 13.87 11.50
N PRO A 278 -9.09 14.28 11.84
CA PRO A 278 -10.29 13.57 11.40
C PRO A 278 -10.50 13.69 9.87
N SER A 279 -11.18 12.69 9.28
CA SER A 279 -11.33 12.58 7.82
C SER A 279 -12.28 13.61 7.19
N ASP A 280 -13.04 14.34 7.99
CA ASP A 280 -13.89 15.44 7.56
C ASP A 280 -13.09 16.70 7.20
N ARG A 281 -11.88 16.87 7.76
CA ARG A 281 -10.93 17.92 7.34
C ARG A 281 -10.30 17.67 5.97
N THR A 282 -10.52 16.49 5.36
CA THR A 282 -10.10 16.20 3.98
C THR A 282 -11.25 16.46 3.01
N ARG A 283 -10.93 16.93 1.80
CA ARG A 283 -11.91 17.19 0.72
C ARG A 283 -12.23 15.94 -0.12
N LEU A 284 -11.76 14.77 0.32
CA LEU A 284 -12.04 13.51 -0.37
C LEU A 284 -13.51 13.13 -0.20
N HIS A 285 -14.15 12.79 -1.32
CA HIS A 285 -15.44 12.13 -1.33
C HIS A 285 -15.33 10.75 -0.69
N HIS A 286 -16.33 10.38 0.12
CA HIS A 286 -16.48 9.04 0.66
C HIS A 286 -17.98 8.75 0.80
N SER A 287 -18.41 7.55 0.40
CA SER A 287 -19.81 7.12 0.38
C SER A 287 -20.59 7.22 1.72
N THR A 288 -19.89 7.34 2.85
CA THR A 288 -20.50 7.44 4.19
C THR A 288 -20.58 8.87 4.70
N LYS A 289 -19.94 9.85 4.01
CA LYS A 289 -20.15 11.27 4.33
C LYS A 289 -21.57 11.60 3.88
N SER A 290 -22.44 12.00 4.83
CA SER A 290 -23.76 12.51 4.50
C SER A 290 -23.61 13.64 3.50
N ASN A 291 -24.40 13.65 2.43
CA ASN A 291 -24.48 14.74 1.46
C ASN A 291 -24.85 16.05 2.18
N GLY A 292 -23.87 16.74 2.75
CA GLY A 292 -23.87 18.20 2.83
C GLY A 292 -23.88 18.75 1.41
N PRO A 293 -24.21 20.04 1.20
CA PRO A 293 -24.34 20.60 -0.13
C PRO A 293 -23.11 20.18 -0.92
N THR A 294 -23.34 19.44 -2.01
CA THR A 294 -22.32 19.24 -3.02
C THR A 294 -21.95 20.65 -3.43
N ASP A 295 -20.82 21.15 -2.94
CA ASP A 295 -20.27 22.40 -3.44
C ASP A 295 -20.15 22.18 -4.94
N ASP A 296 -21.06 22.82 -5.66
CA ASP A 296 -21.07 22.83 -7.11
C ASP A 296 -19.69 23.36 -7.51
N PRO A 297 -18.87 22.58 -8.25
CA PRO A 297 -17.53 23.00 -8.63
C PRO A 297 -17.53 24.25 -9.54
N GLY A 298 -18.70 24.79 -9.88
CA GLY A 298 -18.87 26.05 -10.57
C GLY A 298 -18.43 27.30 -9.78
N HIS A 299 -18.33 27.27 -8.45
CA HIS A 299 -18.23 28.52 -7.66
C HIS A 299 -16.89 28.85 -6.98
N GLU A 300 -15.87 27.97 -6.98
CA GLU A 300 -14.49 28.37 -6.61
C GLU A 300 -13.65 28.71 -7.86
N ARG A 301 -14.11 29.71 -8.62
CA ARG A 301 -13.30 30.38 -9.65
C ARG A 301 -12.60 31.64 -9.16
N SER A 302 -12.45 31.83 -7.84
CA SER A 302 -11.72 32.97 -7.28
C SER A 302 -10.38 32.55 -6.66
N ALA A 303 -9.34 32.69 -7.47
CA ALA A 303 -8.07 33.32 -7.07
C ALA A 303 -7.42 32.86 -5.75
N SER A 304 -6.94 31.63 -5.70
CA SER A 304 -5.66 31.37 -5.03
C SER A 304 -4.55 31.43 -6.09
N PRO A 305 -3.35 31.96 -5.79
CA PRO A 305 -2.27 32.10 -6.78
C PRO A 305 -1.97 30.76 -7.47
N LEU A 306 -1.16 30.79 -8.53
CA LEU A 306 -0.40 29.61 -8.96
C LEU A 306 0.52 29.19 -7.81
N SER A 307 -0.03 28.50 -6.81
CA SER A 307 0.75 27.82 -5.80
C SER A 307 1.43 26.66 -6.52
N ASP A 308 2.77 26.67 -6.52
CA ASP A 308 3.59 25.56 -7.01
C ASP A 308 3.26 24.23 -6.30
N GLU A 309 2.48 24.25 -5.21
CA GLU A 309 2.07 23.05 -4.46
C GLU A 309 1.12 22.11 -5.22
N PHE A 310 0.50 22.52 -6.33
CA PHE A 310 -0.45 21.67 -7.09
C PHE A 310 -0.12 21.54 -8.58
N SER A 311 0.88 22.27 -9.06
CA SER A 311 1.20 22.33 -10.49
C SER A 311 2.70 22.40 -10.73
N SER A 312 3.48 21.70 -9.91
CA SER A 312 4.93 21.64 -10.02
C SER A 312 5.40 20.76 -11.18
N GLY A 313 4.57 19.82 -11.65
CA GLY A 313 4.97 18.77 -12.57
C GLY A 313 5.78 17.63 -11.94
N THR A 314 5.90 17.62 -10.61
CA THR A 314 6.63 16.62 -9.83
C THR A 314 5.82 16.19 -8.62
N LEU A 315 5.60 14.90 -8.41
CA LEU A 315 5.03 14.38 -7.16
C LEU A 315 6.15 14.04 -6.19
N ASN A 316 5.96 14.35 -4.91
CA ASN A 316 6.90 14.04 -3.82
C ASN A 316 6.17 13.47 -2.60
N HIS A 317 6.87 12.76 -1.74
CA HIS A 317 6.40 12.39 -0.39
C HIS A 317 7.55 12.31 0.61
N HIS A 318 7.25 12.34 1.92
CA HIS A 318 8.27 12.37 2.98
C HIS A 318 8.72 11.00 3.48
N PHE A 319 8.07 9.91 3.05
CA PHE A 319 8.45 8.56 3.46
C PHE A 319 9.76 8.11 2.82
N VAL A 320 10.57 7.38 3.59
CA VAL A 320 11.72 6.63 3.10
C VAL A 320 11.34 5.16 3.05
N PHE A 321 10.71 4.72 1.95
CA PHE A 321 10.28 3.34 1.80
C PHE A 321 11.41 2.41 1.36
N HIS A 322 11.43 1.23 1.96
CA HIS A 322 12.20 0.08 1.53
C HIS A 322 11.23 -1.02 1.07
N SER A 323 11.58 -1.76 0.01
CA SER A 323 10.87 -3.01 -0.32
C SER A 323 11.45 -4.15 0.50
N ALA A 324 10.59 -5.01 1.05
CA ALA A 324 11.03 -6.23 1.72
C ALA A 324 11.64 -7.24 0.74
N TYR A 325 11.29 -7.15 -0.54
CA TYR A 325 11.78 -8.01 -1.60
C TYR A 325 12.69 -7.23 -2.55
N HIS A 326 13.83 -7.81 -2.91
CA HIS A 326 14.76 -7.16 -3.84
C HIS A 326 14.34 -7.42 -5.29
N HIS A 327 14.28 -6.37 -6.10
CA HIS A 327 13.83 -6.43 -7.50
C HIS A 327 14.98 -6.22 -8.50
N GLY A 328 16.24 -6.36 -8.06
CA GLY A 328 17.44 -6.14 -8.87
C GLY A 328 17.69 -4.66 -9.16
N LYS A 329 18.59 -4.39 -10.12
CA LYS A 329 18.83 -3.03 -10.66
C LYS A 329 18.04 -2.82 -11.94
N GLU A 330 17.65 -1.58 -12.19
CA GLU A 330 16.94 -1.20 -13.42
C GLU A 330 17.72 -1.53 -14.71
N ALA A 331 19.06 -1.47 -14.65
CA ALA A 331 19.94 -1.82 -15.77
C ALA A 331 20.04 -3.35 -16.03
N GLU A 332 19.58 -4.19 -15.11
CA GLU A 332 19.67 -5.66 -15.18
C GLU A 332 18.36 -6.31 -15.65
N ARG A 333 17.47 -5.53 -16.32
CA ARG A 333 16.22 -6.02 -16.92
C ARG A 333 16.42 -7.21 -17.88
N SER A 334 17.63 -7.44 -18.38
CA SER A 334 17.97 -8.56 -19.25
C SER A 334 17.96 -9.93 -18.56
N ASN A 335 18.04 -10.00 -17.22
CA ASN A 335 18.04 -11.27 -16.47
C ASN A 335 16.70 -11.54 -15.76
N GLU A 336 15.60 -11.41 -16.49
CA GLU A 336 14.21 -11.61 -16.00
C GLU A 336 14.04 -12.96 -15.27
N SER A 337 14.74 -14.00 -15.72
CA SER A 337 14.67 -15.37 -15.18
C SER A 337 14.98 -15.48 -13.68
N ASN A 338 15.87 -14.63 -13.16
CA ASN A 338 16.29 -14.67 -11.75
C ASN A 338 15.46 -13.74 -10.85
N GLN A 339 14.57 -12.94 -11.41
CA GLN A 339 13.72 -12.06 -10.63
C GLN A 339 12.63 -12.85 -9.92
N ALA A 340 12.29 -12.45 -8.69
CA ALA A 340 11.11 -12.96 -8.01
C ALA A 340 9.84 -12.62 -8.81
N ALA A 341 8.86 -13.50 -8.75
CA ALA A 341 7.53 -13.27 -9.29
C ALA A 341 6.48 -13.42 -8.19
N THR A 342 5.37 -12.71 -8.34
CA THR A 342 4.24 -12.74 -7.41
C THR A 342 2.96 -13.24 -8.08
N THR A 343 2.85 -13.14 -9.40
CA THR A 343 1.65 -13.59 -10.16
C THR A 343 2.00 -13.95 -11.61
N PHE A 344 1.09 -14.64 -12.30
CA PHE A 344 1.17 -14.93 -13.73
C PHE A 344 0.09 -14.16 -14.51
N GLN A 345 0.50 -13.17 -15.30
CA GLN A 345 -0.36 -12.39 -16.19
C GLN A 345 0.24 -12.42 -17.61
N GLU A 346 -0.04 -13.50 -18.36
CA GLU A 346 0.63 -13.90 -19.62
C GLU A 346 2.12 -14.25 -19.46
N ARG A 347 2.81 -13.62 -18.52
CA ARG A 347 4.14 -13.96 -18.03
C ARG A 347 4.19 -13.77 -16.51
N TRP A 348 5.20 -14.41 -15.90
CA TRP A 348 5.48 -14.24 -14.48
C TRP A 348 6.04 -12.84 -14.21
N ILE A 349 5.36 -12.09 -13.33
CA ILE A 349 5.68 -10.71 -12.98
C ILE A 349 5.57 -10.49 -11.47
N THR A 350 6.14 -9.39 -11.00
CA THR A 350 5.89 -8.86 -9.65
C THR A 350 4.90 -7.70 -9.74
N VAL A 351 3.79 -7.79 -9.00
CA VAL A 351 2.81 -6.72 -8.81
C VAL A 351 2.46 -6.47 -7.34
N ASP A 352 2.75 -7.46 -6.50
CA ASP A 352 2.53 -7.41 -5.06
C ASP A 352 3.78 -6.90 -4.35
N TYR A 353 3.59 -6.02 -3.38
CA TYR A 353 4.69 -5.43 -2.64
C TYR A 353 4.44 -5.42 -1.14
N LEU A 354 5.54 -5.43 -0.39
CA LEU A 354 5.59 -5.18 1.03
C LEU A 354 6.63 -4.08 1.27
N PHE A 355 6.19 -2.83 1.25
CA PHE A 355 7.01 -1.67 1.55
C PHE A 355 6.96 -1.34 3.04
N TYR A 356 8.07 -0.86 3.59
CA TYR A 356 8.17 -0.45 4.99
C TYR A 356 9.08 0.77 5.17
N THR A 357 8.86 1.54 6.23
CA THR A 357 9.75 2.66 6.60
C THR A 357 10.66 2.29 7.77
N PRO A 358 11.99 2.18 7.56
CA PRO A 358 12.91 1.85 8.66
C PRO A 358 13.21 3.01 9.62
N TYR A 359 12.89 4.24 9.22
CA TYR A 359 13.18 5.48 9.95
C TYR A 359 11.90 6.25 10.26
N ARG A 360 11.90 7.10 11.29
CA ARG A 360 10.77 8.00 11.59
C ARG A 360 10.81 9.27 10.74
N SER A 361 11.98 9.67 10.29
CA SER A 361 12.15 10.88 9.47
C SER A 361 13.28 10.71 8.45
N ILE A 362 13.30 11.58 7.44
CA ILE A 362 14.40 11.65 6.47
C ILE A 362 15.73 12.01 7.18
N ALA A 363 15.68 12.84 8.23
CA ALA A 363 16.86 13.21 9.01
C ALA A 363 17.52 12.03 9.73
N GLU A 364 16.75 10.98 10.02
CA GLU A 364 17.24 9.75 10.66
C GLU A 364 17.85 8.75 9.67
N CYS A 365 17.76 8.99 8.36
CA CYS A 365 18.30 8.12 7.30
C CYS A 365 19.85 8.12 7.23
N CYS A 366 20.54 8.54 8.29
CA CYS A 366 21.99 8.56 8.37
C CYS A 366 22.55 7.13 8.55
N PRO A 367 23.46 6.65 7.67
CA PRO A 367 24.05 5.30 7.77
C PRO A 367 24.83 5.01 9.05
N SER A 368 25.15 6.04 9.83
CA SER A 368 25.89 5.96 11.10
C SER A 368 25.00 5.72 12.31
N LEU A 369 23.68 5.84 12.17
CA LEU A 369 22.70 5.61 13.23
C LEU A 369 22.04 4.23 13.05
N PRO A 370 21.76 3.50 14.14
CA PRO A 370 20.91 2.30 14.08
C PRO A 370 19.57 2.57 13.36
N ASN A 371 18.91 1.55 12.81
CA ASN A 371 17.53 1.73 12.33
C ASN A 371 16.61 1.93 13.55
N TRP A 372 16.05 3.12 13.74
CA TRP A 372 15.33 3.48 14.98
C TRP A 372 13.81 3.31 14.92
N ASN A 373 13.26 2.58 13.95
CA ASN A 373 11.80 2.44 13.84
C ASN A 373 11.34 1.00 13.59
N LEU A 374 11.67 0.44 12.41
CA LEU A 374 11.18 -0.86 11.96
C LEU A 374 12.26 -1.58 11.16
N GLU A 375 12.67 -2.75 11.64
CA GLU A 375 13.71 -3.56 11.00
C GLU A 375 13.08 -4.80 10.37
N LEU A 376 13.37 -5.05 9.09
CA LEU A 376 13.05 -6.32 8.45
C LEU A 376 14.08 -7.38 8.85
N LEU A 377 13.63 -8.46 9.47
CA LEU A 377 14.48 -9.55 9.95
C LEU A 377 14.63 -10.68 8.94
N ALA A 378 13.51 -11.06 8.31
CA ALA A 378 13.45 -12.15 7.35
C ALA A 378 12.23 -12.01 6.46
N THR A 379 12.28 -12.63 5.28
CA THR A 379 11.14 -12.75 4.37
C THR A 379 10.89 -14.20 4.03
N TYR A 380 9.61 -14.52 3.79
CA TYR A 380 9.26 -15.76 3.13
C TYR A 380 9.69 -15.69 1.66
N SER A 381 10.45 -16.68 1.20
CA SER A 381 11.09 -16.65 -0.12
C SER A 381 10.07 -16.78 -1.25
N LEU A 382 10.16 -15.88 -2.23
CA LEU A 382 9.38 -15.97 -3.46
C LEU A 382 10.15 -16.81 -4.51
N PRO A 383 9.43 -17.58 -5.34
CA PRO A 383 10.05 -18.27 -6.45
C PRO A 383 10.50 -17.28 -7.53
N THR A 384 11.59 -17.61 -8.22
CA THR A 384 12.03 -16.86 -9.40
C THR A 384 11.16 -17.15 -10.62
N VAL A 385 11.14 -16.27 -11.61
CA VAL A 385 10.48 -16.49 -12.90
C VAL A 385 10.90 -17.84 -13.51
N ALA A 386 12.18 -18.20 -13.46
CA ALA A 386 12.67 -19.49 -13.94
C ALA A 386 12.10 -20.68 -13.17
N GLN A 387 12.05 -20.59 -11.83
CA GLN A 387 11.44 -21.64 -11.01
C GLN A 387 9.95 -21.78 -11.30
N CYS A 388 9.25 -20.67 -11.47
CA CYS A 388 7.82 -20.68 -11.77
C CYS A 388 7.54 -21.33 -13.12
N ARG A 389 8.30 -20.98 -14.17
CA ARG A 389 8.19 -21.58 -15.51
C ARG A 389 8.52 -23.08 -15.51
N ARG A 390 9.52 -23.50 -14.72
CA ARG A 390 10.03 -24.88 -14.73
C ARG A 390 9.23 -25.84 -13.86
N TYR A 391 8.67 -25.38 -12.74
CA TYR A 391 8.10 -26.26 -11.71
C TYR A 391 6.66 -25.94 -11.32
N ILE A 392 6.18 -24.70 -11.46
CA ILE A 392 4.87 -24.28 -10.94
C ILE A 392 3.82 -24.19 -12.05
N HIS A 393 4.21 -23.70 -13.23
CA HIS A 393 3.35 -23.51 -14.41
C HIS A 393 2.20 -22.53 -14.20
N HIS A 394 0.98 -23.00 -13.98
CA HIS A 394 -0.20 -22.17 -13.80
C HIS A 394 -0.65 -22.20 -12.34
N ILE A 395 -1.08 -21.04 -11.82
CA ILE A 395 -1.74 -20.89 -10.53
C ILE A 395 -3.08 -20.14 -10.74
N PRO A 396 -4.14 -20.41 -9.96
CA PRO A 396 -4.22 -21.41 -8.89
C PRO A 396 -4.11 -22.86 -9.40
N ASN A 397 -3.63 -23.76 -8.56
CA ASN A 397 -3.49 -25.17 -8.91
C ASN A 397 -3.70 -26.06 -7.68
N ARG A 398 -3.28 -27.34 -7.76
CA ARG A 398 -3.45 -28.31 -6.67
C ARG A 398 -2.67 -28.00 -5.38
N PHE A 399 -1.79 -27.02 -5.41
CA PHE A 399 -0.97 -26.59 -4.28
C PHE A 399 -1.28 -25.13 -3.88
N TYR A 400 -1.45 -24.24 -4.87
CA TYR A 400 -1.70 -22.82 -4.64
C TYR A 400 -3.18 -22.46 -4.80
N GLY A 401 -3.75 -21.80 -3.78
CA GLY A 401 -5.18 -21.41 -3.75
C GLY A 401 -5.50 -20.08 -4.41
N SER A 402 -4.49 -19.33 -4.86
CA SER A 402 -4.62 -18.05 -5.57
C SER A 402 -3.76 -18.08 -6.83
N ASP A 403 -4.00 -17.17 -7.76
CA ASP A 403 -3.10 -16.82 -8.86
C ASP A 403 -1.98 -15.86 -8.45
N HIS A 404 -1.94 -15.45 -7.18
CA HIS A 404 -0.83 -14.74 -6.57
C HIS A 404 -0.10 -15.61 -5.54
N PHE A 405 1.19 -15.33 -5.31
CA PHE A 405 1.94 -15.82 -4.15
C PHE A 405 1.75 -14.86 -2.97
N SER A 406 1.72 -15.41 -1.75
CA SER A 406 1.73 -14.58 -0.57
C SER A 406 3.11 -13.95 -0.33
N LEU A 407 3.10 -12.71 0.15
CA LEU A 407 4.29 -12.03 0.66
C LEU A 407 4.24 -12.08 2.17
N ALA A 408 5.35 -12.40 2.83
CA ALA A 408 5.43 -12.35 4.29
C ALA A 408 6.81 -11.89 4.77
N GLY A 409 6.81 -11.03 5.78
CA GLY A 409 8.01 -10.51 6.41
C GLY A 409 7.91 -10.60 7.93
N ARG A 410 9.01 -10.98 8.58
CA ARG A 410 9.18 -10.86 10.02
C ARG A 410 9.91 -9.56 10.31
N PHE A 411 9.32 -8.75 11.17
CA PHE A 411 9.83 -7.42 11.50
C PHE A 411 10.13 -7.30 12.99
N ARG A 412 11.01 -6.37 13.34
CA ARG A 412 11.24 -5.89 14.70
C ARG A 412 10.86 -4.42 14.79
N LEU A 413 9.89 -4.13 15.62
CA LEU A 413 9.46 -2.78 15.94
C LEU A 413 10.23 -2.30 17.18
N THR A 414 10.95 -1.19 17.04
CA THR A 414 11.74 -0.63 18.14
C THR A 414 10.79 -0.03 19.17
N THR A 415 10.84 -0.53 20.40
CA THR A 415 10.09 0.04 21.53
C THR A 415 10.92 1.16 22.13
N PRO A 416 10.41 2.40 22.24
CA PRO A 416 11.05 3.43 23.04
C PRO A 416 11.30 2.87 24.45
N ALA A 417 12.47 3.15 25.04
CA ALA A 417 12.66 2.88 26.45
C ALA A 417 11.54 3.62 27.19
N ALA A 418 10.85 2.93 28.12
CA ALA A 418 10.00 3.64 29.06
C ALA A 418 10.89 4.72 29.68
N GLU A 419 10.50 6.00 29.55
CA GLU A 419 11.12 7.04 30.35
C GLU A 419 10.93 6.57 31.79
N GLU A 420 12.02 6.15 32.44
CA GLU A 420 12.04 6.02 33.88
C GLU A 420 11.63 7.39 34.37
N SER A 421 10.41 7.47 34.90
CA SER A 421 9.97 8.61 35.67
C SER A 421 10.97 8.73 36.81
N ASP A 422 12.00 9.55 36.63
CA ASP A 422 12.85 10.08 37.68
C ASP A 422 11.96 10.98 38.56
N GLN A 423 11.07 10.33 39.30
CA GLN A 423 10.59 10.80 40.57
C GLN A 423 11.52 10.22 41.62
N ARG A 424 12.61 10.94 41.90
CA ARG A 424 13.19 11.08 43.24
C ARG A 424 14.20 12.20 43.30
#